data_AF-A0A511D5Z8-F1
#
_entry.id   AF-A0A511D5Z8-F1
#
_cell.length_a   1.000
_cell.length_b   1.000
_cell.length_c   1.000
_cell.angle_alpha   90.00
_cell.angle_beta   90.00
_cell.angle_gamma   90.00
#
_symmetry.space_group_name_H-M   'P 1'
#
loop_
_entity.id
_entity.type
_entity.pdbx_description
1 polymer ?
#
loop_
_entity_poly.entity_id
_entity_poly.type
_entity_poly.pdbx_seq_one_letter_code
_entity_poly.pdbx_strand_id
1 'polypeptide(L)' 'MLDPATNFDVAPIMAETTEHFDRVLLDKLPDPFDRFILATAAQLRTPLVTADRAISSAGVVPVIW' A
#
# COMPACT_ATOMS: atom_id res chain seq x y z
N MET A 1 -11.33 -6.12 12.37
CA MET A 1 -11.41 -7.22 13.37
C MET A 1 -10.63 -8.37 12.78
N LEU A 2 -9.62 -8.89 13.46
CA LEU A 2 -8.76 -9.92 12.89
C LEU A 2 -9.55 -11.22 12.67
N ASP A 3 -9.34 -11.84 11.51
CA ASP A 3 -9.81 -13.20 11.24
C ASP A 3 -9.10 -14.18 12.20
N PRO A 4 -9.82 -14.97 13.01
CA PRO A 4 -9.21 -15.91 13.96
C PRO A 4 -8.38 -17.02 13.31
N ALA A 5 -8.66 -17.37 12.03
CA ALA A 5 -7.97 -18.43 11.33
C ALA A 5 -6.61 -17.97 10.76
N THR A 6 -6.49 -16.68 10.43
CA THR A 6 -5.33 -16.14 9.71
C THR A 6 -4.62 -15.01 10.45
N ASN A 7 -5.26 -14.45 11.48
CA ASN A 7 -4.83 -13.30 12.26
C ASN A 7 -4.59 -12.03 11.42
N PHE A 8 -5.27 -11.91 10.28
CA PHE A 8 -5.22 -10.73 9.42
C PHE A 8 -6.54 -9.95 9.44
N ASP A 9 -6.46 -8.64 9.24
CA ASP A 9 -7.58 -7.81 8.83
C ASP A 9 -7.43 -7.53 7.33
N VAL A 10 -8.49 -7.72 6.55
CA VAL A 10 -8.45 -7.49 5.09
C VAL A 10 -9.10 -6.16 4.79
N ALA A 11 -8.30 -5.20 4.34
CA ALA A 11 -8.79 -3.89 3.93
C ALA A 11 -9.37 -3.95 2.51
N PRO A 12 -10.64 -3.53 2.30
CA PRO A 12 -11.20 -3.41 0.96
C PRO A 12 -10.55 -2.22 0.24
N ILE A 13 -10.36 -2.35 -1.08
CA ILE A 13 -9.98 -1.23 -1.94
C ILE A 13 -11.25 -0.42 -2.24
N MET A 14 -11.29 0.81 -1.75
CA MET A 14 -12.45 1.71 -1.83
C MET A 14 -12.17 2.89 -2.77
N ALA A 15 -13.19 3.68 -3.12
CA ALA A 15 -13.00 4.89 -3.94
C ALA A 15 -11.98 5.88 -3.33
N GLU A 16 -11.93 5.97 -2.01
CA GLU A 16 -10.94 6.76 -1.25
C GLU A 16 -9.50 6.28 -1.50
N THR A 17 -9.29 4.97 -1.70
CA THR A 17 -7.98 4.41 -2.08
C THR A 17 -7.55 4.96 -3.45
N THR A 18 -8.51 5.20 -4.34
CA THR A 18 -8.25 5.76 -5.68
C THR A 18 -7.74 7.20 -5.63
N GLU A 19 -8.16 8.00 -4.64
CA GLU A 19 -7.64 9.36 -4.43
C GLU A 19 -6.15 9.39 -4.03
N HIS A 20 -5.69 8.32 -3.38
CA HIS A 20 -4.26 8.13 -3.06
C HIS A 20 -3.48 7.49 -4.21
N PHE A 21 -4.15 6.68 -5.05
CA PHE A 21 -3.56 6.03 -6.21
C PHE A 21 -2.99 7.04 -7.22
N ASP A 22 -3.70 8.14 -7.49
CA ASP A 22 -3.25 9.18 -8.43
C ASP A 22 -2.02 9.96 -7.94
N ARG A 23 -1.74 9.92 -6.62
CA ARG A 23 -0.57 10.57 -6.03
C ARG A 23 0.70 9.73 -6.17
N VAL A 24 0.58 8.44 -6.46
CA VAL A 24 1.73 7.55 -6.71
C VAL A 24 2.09 7.64 -8.19
N LEU A 25 3.18 8.35 -8.49
CA LEU A 25 3.59 8.60 -9.87
C LEU A 25 3.90 7.29 -10.61
N LEU A 26 3.28 7.14 -11.77
CA LEU A 26 3.29 5.95 -12.62
C LEU A 26 4.69 5.62 -13.17
N ASP A 27 5.55 6.63 -13.28
CA ASP A 27 6.94 6.51 -13.73
C ASP A 27 7.86 5.82 -12.70
N LYS A 28 7.55 5.96 -11.40
CA LYS A 28 8.33 5.37 -10.30
C LYS A 28 7.87 3.98 -9.91
N LEU A 29 6.60 3.65 -10.17
CA LEU A 29 5.99 2.38 -9.79
C LEU A 29 5.08 1.87 -10.92
N PRO A 30 5.65 1.12 -11.89
CA PRO A 30 4.91 0.72 -13.09
C PRO A 30 3.82 -0.32 -12.78
N ASP A 31 4.05 -1.18 -11.79
CA ASP A 31 3.09 -2.21 -11.41
C ASP A 31 1.82 -1.57 -10.79
N PRO A 32 0.63 -1.84 -11.34
CA PRO A 32 -0.63 -1.30 -10.81
C PRO A 32 -0.99 -1.86 -9.43
N PHE A 33 -0.63 -3.09 -9.10
CA PHE A 33 -0.92 -3.71 -7.80
C PHE A 33 -0.03 -3.12 -6.72
N ASP A 34 1.26 -2.88 -6.98
CA ASP A 34 2.14 -2.21 -6.03
C ASP A 34 1.63 -0.80 -5.67
N ARG A 35 1.03 -0.11 -6.65
CA ARG A 35 0.38 1.18 -6.42
C ARG A 35 -0.85 1.06 -5.54
N PHE A 36 -1.69 0.04 -5.72
CA PHE A 36 -2.81 -0.22 -4.81
C PHE A 36 -2.35 -0.56 -3.40
N ILE A 37 -1.28 -1.34 -3.25
CA ILE A 37 -0.72 -1.69 -1.94
C ILE A 37 -0.24 -0.42 -1.22
N LEU A 38 0.54 0.43 -1.90
CA LEU A 38 1.00 1.70 -1.33
C LEU A 38 -0.14 2.66 -1.01
N ALA A 39 -1.10 2.81 -1.91
CA ALA A 39 -2.27 3.67 -1.70
C ALA A 39 -3.10 3.20 -0.51
N THR A 40 -3.27 1.88 -0.35
CA THR A 40 -3.97 1.29 0.79
C THR A 40 -3.21 1.55 2.10
N ALA A 41 -1.90 1.32 2.13
CA ALA A 41 -1.07 1.59 3.30
C ALA A 41 -1.10 3.09 3.68
N ALA A 42 -1.08 3.99 2.69
CA ALA A 42 -1.18 5.43 2.91
C ALA A 42 -2.55 5.84 3.47
N GLN A 43 -3.64 5.30 2.92
CA GLN A 43 -5.00 5.52 3.40
C GLN A 43 -5.17 5.06 4.86
N LEU A 44 -4.66 3.86 5.18
CA LEU A 44 -4.73 3.28 6.53
C LEU A 44 -3.72 3.92 7.50
N ARG A 45 -2.78 4.73 6.98
CA ARG A 45 -1.68 5.36 7.73
C ARG A 45 -0.82 4.33 8.47
N THR A 46 -0.57 3.20 7.83
CA THR A 46 0.22 2.10 8.38
C THR A 46 1.56 1.98 7.67
N PRO A 47 2.63 1.59 8.37
CA PRO A 47 3.86 1.20 7.71
C PRO A 47 3.62 -0.04 6.82
N LEU A 48 4.40 -0.18 5.76
CA LEU A 48 4.33 -1.31 4.85
C LEU A 48 5.48 -2.27 5.10
N VAL A 49 5.18 -3.56 5.28
CA VAL A 49 6.18 -4.63 5.35
C VAL A 49 6.43 -5.15 3.94
N THR A 50 7.62 -4.92 3.39
CA THR A 50 7.95 -5.37 2.02
C THR A 50 9.45 -5.46 1.75
N ALA A 51 9.85 -6.45 0.95
CA ALA A 51 11.20 -6.60 0.40
C ALA A 51 11.47 -5.69 -0.79
N ASP A 52 10.39 -5.16 -1.37
CA ASP A 52 10.40 -4.57 -2.67
C ASP A 52 11.11 -3.22 -2.63
N ARG A 53 12.20 -3.11 -3.40
CA ARG A 53 13.03 -1.91 -3.43
C ARG A 53 12.36 -0.75 -4.17
N ALA A 54 11.54 -1.03 -5.19
CA ALA A 54 10.81 0.01 -5.91
C ALA A 54 9.76 0.63 -4.99
N ILE A 55 9.00 -0.19 -4.27
CA ILE A 55 8.04 0.26 -3.25
C ILE A 55 8.74 1.05 -2.15
N SER A 56 9.85 0.53 -1.63
CA SER A 56 10.65 1.21 -0.59
C SER A 56 11.17 2.57 -1.05
N SER A 57 11.63 2.66 -2.29
CA SER A 57 12.18 3.90 -2.87
C SER A 57 11.11 4.94 -3.19
N ALA A 58 9.84 4.55 -3.28
CA ALA A 58 8.74 5.46 -3.53
C ALA A 58 8.52 6.45 -2.37
N GLY A 59 8.88 6.07 -1.13
CA GLY A 59 8.86 6.95 0.04
C GLY A 59 7.48 7.46 0.45
N VAL A 60 6.41 6.79 0.03
CA VAL A 60 5.02 7.20 0.27
C VAL A 60 4.59 6.92 1.71
N VAL A 61 5.03 5.81 2.28
CA VAL A 61 4.79 5.40 3.68
C VAL A 61 6.09 4.86 4.29
N PRO A 62 6.21 4.82 5.63
CA PRO A 62 7.33 4.14 6.27
C PRO A 62 7.37 2.67 5.88
N VAL A 63 8.55 2.14 5.55
CA VAL A 63 8.75 0.72 5.21
C VAL A 63 9.51 0.01 6.31
N ILE A 64 9.09 -1.22 6.60
CA ILE A 64 9.72 -2.15 7.53
C ILE A 64 10.15 -3.38 6.71
N TRP A 65 11.43 -3.78 6.82
CA TRP A 65 11.97 -4.94 6.14
C TRP A 65 12.97 -5.68 7.02
#